data_AF-A0A1E1LMJ8-F1
#
_entry.id   AF-A0A1E1LMJ8-F1
#
_cell.length_a   1.000
_cell.length_b   1.000
_cell.length_c   1.000
_cell.angle_alpha   90.00
_cell.angle_beta   90.00
_cell.angle_gamma   90.00
#
_symmetry.space_group_name_H-M   'P 1'
#
loop_
_entity.id
_entity.type
_entity.pdbx_description
1 polymer ?
#
loop_
_entity_poly.entity_id
_entity_poly.type
_entity_poly.pdbx_seq_one_letter_code
_entity_poly.pdbx_strand_id
1 'polypeptide(L)'
;MAHPDRLTDLTGLTVTYDNLDGVWRLHSKEHSMIVAISGSVKRGPTSSLYRSALAVYFGQDSTRNIFTFIPDETVQEQEAADLYTAMMALEIIQSSSLATDLKLLVVKTSSSFIPAAMSKRCWALEDGTKQRSTSKRSVKRARFDGWMIELHEVCKELEAAGVEVQFWQVGRKLNIVARNLSKASLK
;
A
#
# COMPACT_ATOMS: atom_id res chain seq x y z
N MET A 1 -17.63 -16.40 9.49
CA MET A 1 -17.93 -15.09 8.88
C MET A 1 -17.18 -15.06 7.56
N ALA A 2 -17.76 -14.60 6.45
CA ALA A 2 -17.03 -14.53 5.18
C ALA A 2 -16.06 -13.33 5.22
N HIS A 3 -14.80 -13.53 4.88
CA HIS A 3 -13.83 -12.45 4.79
C HIS A 3 -14.15 -11.53 3.58
N PRO A 4 -14.05 -10.21 3.71
CA PRO A 4 -14.20 -9.31 2.57
C PRO A 4 -13.12 -9.61 1.51
N ASP A 5 -13.54 -9.66 0.24
CA ASP A 5 -12.60 -9.78 -0.87
C ASP A 5 -11.95 -8.41 -1.12
N ARG A 6 -10.65 -8.33 -0.88
CA ARG A 6 -9.86 -7.12 -1.07
C ARG A 6 -9.15 -7.09 -2.42
N LEU A 7 -9.37 -8.05 -3.31
CA LEU A 7 -8.78 -8.03 -4.65
C LEU A 7 -9.72 -7.34 -5.63
N THR A 8 -9.13 -6.54 -6.51
CA THR A 8 -9.89 -5.92 -7.59
C THR A 8 -9.06 -5.87 -8.85
N ASP A 9 -9.74 -5.98 -9.99
CA ASP A 9 -9.18 -5.65 -11.29
C ASP A 9 -10.03 -4.56 -11.93
N LEU A 10 -9.44 -3.36 -11.99
CA LEU A 10 -10.08 -2.18 -12.56
C LEU A 10 -9.58 -1.94 -14.00
N THR A 11 -8.95 -2.93 -14.62
CA THR A 11 -8.51 -2.84 -16.02
C THR A 11 -9.69 -2.56 -16.94
N GLY A 12 -9.57 -1.52 -17.76
CA GLY A 12 -10.62 -1.08 -18.67
C GLY A 12 -11.67 -0.15 -18.04
N LEU A 13 -11.63 0.08 -16.73
CA LEU A 13 -12.47 1.09 -16.11
C LEU A 13 -11.92 2.49 -16.35
N THR A 14 -12.82 3.47 -16.42
CA THR A 14 -12.47 4.88 -16.58
C THR A 14 -12.18 5.49 -15.21
N VAL A 15 -11.04 6.18 -15.12
CA VAL A 15 -10.64 6.96 -13.95
C VAL A 15 -10.68 8.44 -14.29
N THR A 16 -11.12 9.26 -13.35
CA THR A 16 -11.17 10.73 -13.48
C THR A 16 -10.36 11.38 -12.38
N TYR A 17 -9.69 12.48 -12.70
CA TYR A 17 -9.00 13.27 -11.70
C TYR A 17 -9.96 14.28 -11.10
N ASP A 18 -10.08 14.26 -9.77
CA ASP A 18 -10.79 15.27 -9.00
C ASP A 18 -9.81 16.36 -8.62
N ASN A 19 -9.96 17.54 -9.24
CA ASN A 19 -9.09 18.69 -9.02
C ASN A 19 -9.32 19.34 -7.65
N LEU A 20 -10.50 19.18 -7.04
CA LEU A 20 -10.82 19.80 -5.74
C LEU A 20 -10.05 19.11 -4.63
N ASP A 21 -10.12 17.78 -4.60
CA ASP A 21 -9.45 16.97 -3.59
C ASP A 21 -8.02 16.56 -4.01
N GLY A 22 -7.70 16.73 -5.28
CA GLY A 22 -6.41 16.36 -5.86
C GLY A 22 -6.18 14.85 -5.89
N VAL A 23 -7.23 14.05 -6.16
CA VAL A 23 -7.20 12.59 -6.11
C VAL A 23 -7.72 11.94 -7.39
N TRP A 24 -7.29 10.72 -7.69
CA TRP A 24 -7.94 9.91 -8.73
C TRP A 24 -9.18 9.20 -8.19
N ARG A 25 -10.24 9.15 -8.99
CA ARG A 25 -11.50 8.46 -8.66
C ARG A 25 -11.91 7.53 -9.80
N LEU A 26 -12.70 6.50 -9.50
CA LEU A 26 -13.42 5.74 -10.51
C LEU A 26 -14.60 6.58 -11.01
N HIS A 27 -14.75 6.70 -12.33
CA HIS A 27 -15.80 7.51 -12.93
C HIS A 27 -17.21 7.09 -12.50
N SER A 28 -17.42 5.78 -12.30
CA SER A 28 -18.71 5.21 -11.87
C SER A 28 -18.94 5.23 -10.35
N LYS A 29 -17.95 5.66 -9.55
CA LYS A 29 -18.03 5.70 -8.08
C LYS A 29 -17.44 7.01 -7.58
N GLU A 30 -18.27 8.04 -7.48
CA GLU A 30 -17.87 9.39 -7.05
C GLU A 30 -17.21 9.40 -5.67
N HIS A 31 -17.71 8.58 -4.73
CA HIS A 31 -17.13 8.39 -3.40
C HIS A 31 -15.97 7.38 -3.36
N SER A 32 -15.21 7.25 -4.45
CA SER A 32 -14.02 6.41 -4.51
C SER A 32 -12.75 7.23 -4.57
N MET A 33 -11.65 6.62 -4.15
CA MET A 33 -10.31 7.16 -4.29
C MET A 33 -9.34 6.06 -4.73
N ILE A 34 -8.44 6.41 -5.65
CA ILE A 34 -7.35 5.56 -6.10
C ILE A 34 -6.04 6.19 -5.67
N VAL A 35 -5.28 5.48 -4.84
CA VAL A 35 -3.94 5.87 -4.40
C VAL A 35 -2.91 4.92 -5.00
N ALA A 36 -1.89 5.46 -5.65
CA ALA A 36 -0.80 4.68 -6.22
C ALA A 36 0.38 4.61 -5.24
N ILE A 37 0.84 3.41 -4.92
CA ILE A 37 1.95 3.19 -3.99
C ILE A 37 3.14 2.51 -4.66
N SER A 38 4.34 2.81 -4.19
CA SER A 38 5.55 2.04 -4.52
C SER A 38 6.59 2.15 -3.41
N GLY A 39 7.03 1.02 -2.88
CA GLY A 39 8.30 0.93 -2.16
C GLY A 39 9.46 0.85 -3.16
N SER A 40 10.64 1.28 -2.75
CA SER A 40 11.89 1.02 -3.45
C SER A 40 13.00 0.74 -2.46
N VAL A 41 13.85 -0.22 -2.79
CA VAL A 41 15.06 -0.51 -2.04
C VAL A 41 16.26 -0.47 -2.97
N LYS A 42 17.35 0.15 -2.52
CA LYS A 42 18.61 0.24 -3.26
C LYS A 42 19.77 0.01 -2.33
N ARG A 43 20.69 -0.86 -2.74
CA ARG A 43 21.99 -0.99 -2.11
C ARG A 43 22.95 0.03 -2.72
N GLY A 44 23.70 0.74 -1.87
CA GLY A 44 24.77 1.62 -2.35
C GLY A 44 25.91 0.80 -2.97
N PRO A 45 26.63 1.32 -3.99
CA PRO A 45 27.71 0.59 -4.66
C PRO A 45 28.86 0.21 -3.72
N THR A 46 29.09 1.00 -2.66
CA THR A 46 30.17 0.79 -1.68
C THR A 46 29.65 0.50 -0.27
N SER A 47 28.33 0.37 -0.08
CA SER A 47 27.72 0.21 1.23
C SER A 47 27.15 -1.20 1.44
N SER A 48 27.35 -1.74 2.64
CA SER A 48 26.59 -2.89 3.13
C SER A 48 25.15 -2.51 3.52
N LEU A 49 24.88 -1.21 3.69
CA LEU A 49 23.57 -0.69 4.09
C LEU A 49 22.66 -0.52 2.88
N TYR A 50 21.45 -1.06 3.01
CA TYR A 50 20.35 -0.80 2.10
C TYR A 50 19.70 0.53 2.48
N ARG A 51 19.32 1.31 1.48
CA ARG A 51 18.43 2.46 1.64
C ARG A 51 17.09 2.12 1.04
N SER A 52 16.04 2.54 1.72
CA SER A 52 14.68 2.31 1.29
C SER A 52 13.93 3.61 1.22
N ALA A 53 12.99 3.68 0.29
CA ALA A 53 12.16 4.83 0.05
C ALA A 53 10.75 4.39 -0.27
N LEU A 54 9.82 5.30 -0.05
CA LEU A 54 8.41 5.13 -0.33
C LEU A 54 7.94 6.20 -1.31
N ALA A 55 6.83 5.90 -1.97
CA ALA A 55 6.02 6.89 -2.63
C ALA A 55 4.53 6.54 -2.49
N VAL A 56 3.76 7.51 -2.01
CA VAL A 56 2.30 7.52 -1.99
C VAL A 56 1.87 8.66 -2.90
N TYR A 57 1.18 8.31 -3.99
CA TYR A 57 0.80 9.24 -5.04
C TYR A 57 -0.71 9.25 -5.23
N PHE A 58 -1.33 10.35 -4.82
CA PHE A 58 -2.77 10.61 -4.92
C PHE A 58 -3.15 11.20 -6.28
N GLY A 59 -2.27 11.99 -6.89
CA GLY A 59 -2.54 12.68 -8.15
C GLY A 59 -1.54 13.77 -8.46
N GLN A 60 -1.60 14.36 -9.65
CA GLN A 60 -0.53 15.24 -10.16
C GLN A 60 -0.26 16.45 -9.27
N ASP A 61 -1.31 17.10 -8.78
CA ASP A 61 -1.22 18.34 -8.00
C ASP A 61 -1.61 18.12 -6.53
N SER A 62 -1.60 16.85 -6.07
CA SER A 62 -1.97 16.54 -4.70
C SER A 62 -0.89 16.99 -3.72
N THR A 63 -1.25 17.87 -2.79
CA THR A 63 -0.40 18.25 -1.65
C THR A 63 -0.15 17.10 -0.67
N ARG A 64 -0.86 15.99 -0.83
CA ARG A 64 -0.74 14.76 -0.01
C ARG A 64 0.22 13.74 -0.61
N ASN A 65 0.79 14.01 -1.78
CA ASN A 65 1.84 13.16 -2.34
C ASN A 65 3.03 13.12 -1.38
N ILE A 66 3.43 11.92 -0.97
CA ILE A 66 4.62 11.72 -0.14
C ILE A 66 5.59 10.85 -0.91
N PHE A 67 6.85 11.31 -1.00
CA PHE A 67 7.95 10.50 -1.50
C PHE A 67 9.20 10.87 -0.71
N THR A 68 9.69 9.93 0.08
CA THR A 68 10.78 10.17 1.02
C THR A 68 11.50 8.86 1.35
N PHE A 69 12.60 8.97 2.09
CA PHE A 69 13.28 7.82 2.69
C PHE A 69 12.39 7.17 3.75
N ILE A 70 12.42 5.85 3.81
CA ILE A 70 11.88 5.11 4.95
C ILE A 70 12.92 5.22 6.08
N PRO A 71 12.60 5.85 7.21
CA PRO A 71 13.56 6.08 8.30
C PRO A 71 13.94 4.79 9.03
N ASP A 72 13.12 3.75 8.92
CA ASP A 72 13.38 2.44 9.50
C ASP A 72 14.49 1.72 8.70
N GLU A 73 15.71 1.76 9.24
CA GLU A 73 16.89 1.06 8.69
C GLU A 73 16.69 -0.45 8.57
N THR A 74 15.67 -1.00 9.21
CA THR A 74 15.33 -2.41 9.17
C THR A 74 14.48 -2.79 7.95
N VAL A 75 13.94 -1.80 7.23
CA VAL A 75 13.29 -1.98 5.92
C VAL A 75 14.38 -2.07 4.86
N GLN A 76 14.82 -3.28 4.54
CA GLN A 76 15.92 -3.54 3.58
C GLN A 76 15.53 -4.46 2.42
N GLU A 77 14.26 -4.83 2.33
CA GLU A 77 13.72 -5.77 1.34
C GLU A 77 12.56 -5.10 0.58
N GLN A 78 12.33 -5.50 -0.66
CA GLN A 78 11.33 -4.83 -1.50
C GLN A 78 9.92 -4.96 -0.91
N GLU A 79 9.58 -6.15 -0.41
CA GLU A 79 8.31 -6.44 0.24
C GLU A 79 8.12 -5.63 1.53
N ALA A 80 9.22 -5.33 2.25
CA ALA A 80 9.21 -4.47 3.43
C ALA A 80 8.82 -3.04 3.05
N ALA A 81 9.49 -2.51 2.04
CA ALA A 81 9.23 -1.15 1.56
C ALA A 81 7.81 -1.03 1.02
N ASP A 82 7.30 -2.06 0.32
CA ASP A 82 5.93 -2.06 -0.18
C ASP A 82 4.89 -2.09 0.96
N LEU A 83 5.10 -2.91 2.01
CA LEU A 83 4.21 -2.94 3.19
C LEU A 83 4.22 -1.61 3.93
N TYR A 84 5.42 -1.08 4.20
CA TYR A 84 5.58 0.21 4.87
C TYR A 84 4.88 1.33 4.09
N THR A 85 5.06 1.35 2.76
CA THR A 85 4.38 2.33 1.90
C THR A 85 2.86 2.19 1.94
N ALA A 86 2.34 0.95 1.96
CA ALA A 86 0.90 0.71 2.07
C ALA A 86 0.34 1.19 3.42
N MET A 87 1.03 0.90 4.54
CA MET A 87 0.61 1.37 5.87
C MET A 87 0.59 2.89 5.93
N MET A 88 1.67 3.56 5.50
CA MET A 88 1.75 5.02 5.42
C MET A 88 0.62 5.61 4.55
N ALA A 89 0.29 4.98 3.42
CA ALA A 89 -0.80 5.44 2.57
C ALA A 89 -2.15 5.42 3.30
N LEU A 90 -2.46 4.33 4.01
CA LEU A 90 -3.71 4.22 4.76
C LEU A 90 -3.76 5.18 5.95
N GLU A 91 -2.66 5.37 6.67
CA GLU A 91 -2.56 6.34 7.77
C GLU A 91 -2.80 7.78 7.29
N ILE A 92 -2.22 8.18 6.17
CA ILE A 92 -2.48 9.50 5.56
C ILE A 92 -3.97 9.66 5.23
N ILE A 93 -4.60 8.61 4.71
CA ILE A 93 -6.01 8.65 4.34
C ILE A 93 -6.88 8.78 5.59
N GLN A 94 -6.69 7.92 6.59
CA GLN A 94 -7.42 7.94 7.86
C GLN A 94 -7.27 9.28 8.60
N SER A 95 -6.09 9.88 8.59
CA SER A 95 -5.81 11.16 9.25
C SER A 95 -6.25 12.39 8.45
N SER A 96 -6.72 12.21 7.21
CA SER A 96 -7.14 13.31 6.34
C SER A 96 -8.65 13.43 6.23
N SER A 97 -9.12 14.60 5.81
CA SER A 97 -10.52 14.80 5.42
C SER A 97 -10.96 13.94 4.23
N LEU A 98 -10.04 13.27 3.53
CA LEU A 98 -10.39 12.39 2.41
C LEU A 98 -11.12 11.12 2.85
N ALA A 99 -11.01 10.74 4.13
CA ALA A 99 -11.82 9.65 4.68
C ALA A 99 -13.29 10.07 4.87
N THR A 100 -13.58 11.37 4.95
CA THR A 100 -14.95 11.89 5.03
C THR A 100 -15.67 11.58 3.72
N ASP A 101 -16.80 10.88 3.82
CA ASP A 101 -17.62 10.41 2.69
C ASP A 101 -16.95 9.40 1.74
N LEU A 102 -15.77 8.89 2.05
CA LEU A 102 -15.15 7.83 1.28
C LEU A 102 -15.97 6.54 1.42
N LYS A 103 -16.26 5.88 0.30
CA LYS A 103 -16.93 4.56 0.26
C LYS A 103 -16.06 3.47 -0.30
N LEU A 104 -15.09 3.82 -1.15
CA LEU A 104 -14.15 2.87 -1.75
C LEU A 104 -12.74 3.45 -1.81
N LEU A 105 -11.79 2.78 -1.18
CA LEU A 105 -10.38 3.01 -1.33
C LEU A 105 -9.74 1.92 -2.20
N VAL A 106 -9.10 2.33 -3.29
CA VAL A 106 -8.31 1.45 -4.14
C VAL A 106 -6.82 1.76 -3.96
N VAL A 107 -6.08 0.81 -3.43
CA VAL A 107 -4.61 0.86 -3.35
C VAL A 107 -4.02 0.21 -4.61
N LYS A 108 -3.56 1.04 -5.54
CA LYS A 108 -2.93 0.63 -6.80
C LYS A 108 -1.45 0.37 -6.58
N THR A 109 -0.98 -0.81 -6.96
CA THR A 109 0.43 -1.21 -6.78
C THR A 109 0.94 -2.05 -7.93
N SER A 110 2.26 -2.01 -8.17
CA SER A 110 2.92 -2.97 -9.08
C SER A 110 3.47 -4.20 -8.38
N SER A 111 3.34 -4.27 -7.06
CA SER A 111 3.78 -5.39 -6.25
C SER A 111 2.69 -6.45 -6.19
N SER A 112 3.00 -7.68 -6.60
CA SER A 112 2.08 -8.82 -6.40
C SER A 112 2.03 -9.30 -4.95
N PHE A 113 2.99 -8.85 -4.12
CA PHE A 113 3.08 -9.27 -2.73
C PHE A 113 1.91 -8.72 -1.89
N ILE A 114 1.59 -7.43 -2.02
CA ILE A 114 0.55 -6.78 -1.20
C ILE A 114 -0.85 -7.40 -1.43
N PRO A 115 -1.35 -7.54 -2.67
CA PRO A 115 -2.65 -8.18 -2.91
C PRO A 115 -2.69 -9.63 -2.41
N ALA A 116 -1.61 -10.41 -2.60
CA ALA A 116 -1.53 -11.77 -2.11
C ALA A 116 -1.48 -11.86 -0.56
N ALA A 117 -0.82 -10.89 0.08
CA ALA A 117 -0.77 -10.78 1.52
C ALA A 117 -2.16 -10.47 2.11
N MET A 118 -2.85 -9.48 1.53
CA MET A 118 -4.10 -8.92 2.07
C MET A 118 -5.37 -9.70 1.71
N SER A 119 -5.31 -10.57 0.70
CA SER A 119 -6.45 -11.41 0.30
C SER A 119 -6.48 -12.77 0.99
N LYS A 120 -5.33 -13.29 1.45
CA LYS A 120 -5.22 -14.66 1.95
C LYS A 120 -4.35 -14.82 3.19
N ARG A 121 -3.18 -14.19 3.23
CA ARG A 121 -2.19 -14.46 4.28
C ARG A 121 -2.56 -13.81 5.60
N CYS A 122 -3.09 -12.58 5.58
CA CYS A 122 -3.51 -11.88 6.79
C CYS A 122 -4.63 -12.62 7.52
N TRP A 123 -5.67 -13.07 6.80
CA TRP A 123 -6.77 -13.86 7.36
C TRP A 123 -6.28 -15.18 7.96
N ALA A 124 -5.39 -15.89 7.26
CA ALA A 124 -4.83 -17.13 7.78
C ALA A 124 -4.02 -16.93 9.09
N LEU A 125 -3.39 -15.77 9.25
CA LEU A 125 -2.67 -15.40 10.48
C LEU A 125 -3.65 -14.99 11.60
N GLU A 126 -4.73 -14.28 11.27
CA GLU A 126 -5.77 -13.86 12.22
C GLU A 126 -6.55 -15.06 12.77
N ASP A 127 -7.00 -15.95 11.89
CA ASP A 127 -7.78 -17.16 12.25
C ASP A 127 -6.93 -18.25 12.93
N GLY A 128 -5.61 -18.03 13.05
CA GLY A 128 -4.67 -19.01 13.62
C GLY A 128 -4.44 -20.26 12.76
N THR A 129 -4.97 -20.31 11.53
CA THR A 129 -4.76 -21.42 10.59
C THR A 129 -3.34 -21.47 10.04
N LYS A 130 -2.59 -20.37 10.17
CA LYS A 130 -1.14 -20.31 10.01
C LYS A 130 -0.49 -19.70 11.25
N GLN A 131 0.57 -20.33 11.72
CA GLN A 131 1.40 -19.76 12.76
C GLN A 131 2.37 -18.72 12.17
N ARG A 132 2.60 -17.65 12.92
CA ARG A 132 3.72 -16.74 12.66
C ARG A 132 5.02 -17.54 12.63
N SER A 133 5.93 -17.16 11.76
CA SER A 133 7.14 -17.95 11.58
C SER A 133 8.13 -17.76 12.75
N THR A 134 8.44 -18.81 13.52
CA THR A 134 9.18 -18.72 14.81
C THR A 134 10.69 -19.07 14.77
N SER A 135 11.22 -19.58 13.66
CA SER A 135 12.66 -19.89 13.47
C SER A 135 13.60 -18.66 13.33
N LYS A 136 14.92 -18.84 13.53
CA LYS A 136 15.95 -17.79 13.28
C LYS A 136 16.02 -17.33 11.82
N ARG A 137 15.80 -18.24 10.85
CA ARG A 137 15.62 -17.90 9.41
C ARG A 137 14.33 -17.12 9.15
N SER A 138 13.50 -16.98 10.18
CA SER A 138 12.21 -16.33 10.13
C SER A 138 11.98 -15.20 11.11
N VAL A 139 13.02 -14.64 11.72
CA VAL A 139 12.87 -13.33 12.39
C VAL A 139 12.44 -12.26 11.38
N LYS A 140 13.02 -12.29 10.17
CA LYS A 140 12.60 -11.46 9.04
C LYS A 140 11.15 -11.74 8.62
N ARG A 141 10.78 -13.03 8.52
CA ARG A 141 9.43 -13.44 8.12
C ARG A 141 8.37 -13.13 9.18
N ALA A 142 8.71 -13.23 10.45
CA ALA A 142 7.89 -12.82 11.58
C ALA A 142 7.64 -11.32 11.59
N ARG A 143 8.66 -10.52 11.23
CA ARG A 143 8.49 -9.07 11.06
C ARG A 143 7.52 -8.74 9.92
N PHE A 144 7.66 -9.41 8.77
CA PHE A 144 6.68 -9.28 7.70
C PHE A 144 5.28 -9.69 8.14
N ASP A 145 5.14 -10.79 8.89
CA ASP A 145 3.87 -11.21 9.47
C ASP A 145 3.29 -10.12 10.40
N GLY A 146 4.13 -9.45 11.19
CA GLY A 146 3.75 -8.29 12.02
C GLY A 146 3.21 -7.13 11.18
N TRP A 147 3.98 -6.62 10.23
CA TRP A 147 3.55 -5.51 9.37
C TRP A 147 2.34 -5.84 8.49
N MET A 148 2.18 -7.09 8.06
CA MET A 148 0.97 -7.52 7.37
C MET A 148 -0.24 -7.49 8.29
N ILE A 149 -0.10 -7.85 9.57
CA ILE A 149 -1.18 -7.78 10.55
C ILE A 149 -1.50 -6.31 10.86
N GLU A 150 -0.49 -5.45 11.02
CA GLU A 150 -0.70 -4.01 11.19
C GLU A 150 -1.46 -3.40 10.00
N LEU A 151 -1.00 -3.66 8.76
CA LEU A 151 -1.71 -3.22 7.56
C LEU A 151 -3.15 -3.76 7.52
N HIS A 152 -3.35 -5.01 7.94
CA HIS A 152 -4.66 -5.64 7.98
C HIS A 152 -5.61 -4.98 8.99
N GLU A 153 -5.14 -4.64 10.19
CA GLU A 153 -5.95 -3.95 11.21
C GLU A 153 -6.37 -2.57 10.72
N VAL A 154 -5.46 -1.82 10.08
CA VAL A 154 -5.80 -0.52 9.49
C VAL A 154 -6.87 -0.65 8.39
N CYS A 155 -6.82 -1.73 7.59
CA CYS A 155 -7.90 -2.01 6.63
C CYS A 155 -9.24 -2.31 7.34
N LYS A 156 -9.21 -3.09 8.42
CA LYS A 156 -10.43 -3.42 9.20
C LYS A 156 -11.04 -2.18 9.85
N GLU A 157 -10.23 -1.24 10.33
CA GLU A 157 -10.70 0.04 10.87
C GLU A 157 -11.43 0.88 9.81
N LEU A 158 -10.86 0.98 8.61
CA LEU A 158 -11.51 1.65 7.47
C LEU A 158 -12.82 0.93 7.07
N GLU A 159 -12.79 -0.40 7.01
CA GLU A 159 -13.96 -1.22 6.69
C GLU A 159 -15.07 -1.08 7.74
N ALA A 160 -14.71 -1.03 9.03
CA ALA A 160 -15.65 -0.79 10.13
C ALA A 160 -16.26 0.64 10.07
N ALA A 161 -15.53 1.60 9.51
CA ALA A 161 -16.02 2.94 9.22
C ALA A 161 -16.88 3.01 7.94
N GLY A 162 -17.10 1.89 7.24
CA GLY A 162 -17.91 1.82 6.02
C GLY A 162 -17.14 2.12 4.72
N VAL A 163 -15.80 2.08 4.75
CA VAL A 163 -14.95 2.24 3.58
C VAL A 163 -14.53 0.86 3.07
N GLU A 164 -14.92 0.51 1.85
CA GLU A 164 -14.42 -0.69 1.17
C GLU A 164 -12.94 -0.49 0.80
N VAL A 165 -12.05 -1.40 1.19
CA VAL A 165 -10.61 -1.34 0.85
C VAL A 165 -10.27 -2.43 -0.18
N GLN A 166 -9.79 -2.01 -1.35
CA GLN A 166 -9.40 -2.91 -2.44
C GLN A 166 -7.94 -2.68 -2.85
N PHE A 167 -7.24 -3.75 -3.21
CA PHE A 167 -5.89 -3.74 -3.76
C PHE A 167 -5.94 -4.08 -5.25
N TRP A 168 -5.45 -3.17 -6.07
CA TRP A 168 -5.38 -3.34 -7.52
C TRP A 168 -3.94 -3.55 -7.97
N GLN A 169 -3.62 -4.79 -8.34
CA GLN A 169 -2.33 -5.10 -8.94
C GLN A 169 -2.29 -4.65 -10.40
N VAL A 170 -1.31 -3.85 -10.76
CA VAL A 170 -1.10 -3.40 -12.15
C VAL A 170 0.31 -3.68 -12.65
N GLY A 171 0.49 -3.68 -13.96
CA GLY A 171 1.83 -3.71 -14.57
C GLY A 171 2.66 -2.48 -14.17
N ARG A 172 3.99 -2.64 -14.09
CA ARG A 172 4.94 -1.58 -13.70
C ARG A 172 4.78 -0.27 -14.51
N LYS A 173 4.46 -0.36 -15.80
CA LYS A 173 4.23 0.81 -16.67
C LYS A 173 3.01 1.63 -16.22
N LEU A 174 1.97 0.97 -15.72
CA LEU A 174 0.75 1.62 -15.25
C LEU A 174 0.91 2.25 -13.86
N ASN A 175 1.96 1.88 -13.11
CA ASN A 175 2.31 2.44 -11.81
C ASN A 175 3.63 3.24 -11.86
N ILE A 176 3.99 3.77 -13.03
CA ILE A 176 5.33 4.31 -13.27
C ILE A 176 5.61 5.58 -12.45
N VAL A 177 4.60 6.40 -12.17
CA VAL A 177 4.76 7.66 -11.44
C VAL A 177 5.21 7.39 -10.00
N ALA A 178 4.44 6.62 -9.22
CA ALA A 178 4.81 6.24 -7.85
C ALA A 178 6.18 5.52 -7.82
N ARG A 179 6.44 4.65 -8.79
CA ARG A 179 7.74 3.97 -8.92
C ARG A 179 8.89 4.95 -9.15
N ASN A 180 8.73 5.95 -10.01
CA ASN A 180 9.76 6.93 -10.28
C ASN A 180 10.00 7.85 -9.08
N LEU A 181 8.93 8.27 -8.38
CA LEU A 181 9.02 9.09 -7.17
C LEU A 181 9.78 8.38 -6.04
N SER A 182 9.46 7.11 -5.76
CA SER A 182 10.17 6.35 -4.71
C SER A 182 11.65 6.16 -5.07
N LYS A 183 11.96 5.86 -6.35
CA LYS A 183 13.34 5.74 -6.82
C LYS A 183 14.11 7.05 -6.84
N ALA A 184 13.45 8.17 -7.12
CA ALA A 184 14.08 9.48 -7.11
C ALA A 184 14.59 9.84 -5.71
N SER A 185 13.89 9.40 -4.67
CA SER A 185 14.31 9.55 -3.28
C SER A 185 15.58 8.74 -2.95
N LEU A 186 15.99 7.77 -3.78
CA LEU A 186 17.20 6.94 -3.58
C LEU A 186 18.37 7.34 -4.48
N LYS A 187 18.28 8.50 -5.15
CA LYS A 187 19.35 9.02 -6.00
C LYS A 187 20.44 9.68 -5.18
#